data_AF-A0A1H3CTW5-F1
#
_entry.id   AF-A0A1H3CTW5-F1
#
_cell.length_a   1.000
_cell.length_b   1.000
_cell.length_c   1.000
_cell.angle_alpha   90.00
_cell.angle_beta   90.00
_cell.angle_gamma   90.00
#
_symmetry.space_group_name_H-M   'P 1'
#
loop_
_entity.id
_entity.type
_entity.pdbx_description
1 polymer ?
#
loop_
_entity_poly.entity_id
_entity_poly.type
_entity_poly.pdbx_seq_one_letter_code
_entity_poly.pdbx_strand_id
1 'polypeptide(L)'
;MTAQRWWVRLAARWLARVDGVSGMVRLAMLGMTGLSTATITLRQYGHGEYAWPLIGVTLGGTLVFTYFYTEGGVWNQMSRDRQDLSSNFANPSMRMNNELLARAVLAAQEQRELTESERAAIKAELDDAFEEYRDGIELDDDR
;
A
#
# COMPACT_ATOMS: atom_id res chain seq x y z
N MET A 1 -9.79 5.82 25.18
CA MET A 1 -10.98 4.92 25.09
C MET A 1 -11.47 4.91 23.64
N THR A 2 -11.04 3.95 22.82
CA THR A 2 -11.54 3.78 21.45
C THR A 2 -12.86 3.02 21.47
N ALA A 3 -13.86 3.53 20.75
CA ALA A 3 -15.27 3.15 20.88
C ALA A 3 -15.52 1.63 20.68
N GLN A 4 -16.02 0.95 21.72
CA GLN A 4 -16.40 -0.48 21.71
C GLN A 4 -17.73 -0.78 20.98
N ARG A 5 -18.40 0.23 20.40
CA ARG A 5 -19.75 0.06 19.83
C ARG A 5 -19.69 -0.69 18.49
N TRP A 6 -20.54 -1.71 18.33
CA TRP A 6 -20.55 -2.62 17.17
C TRP A 6 -20.74 -1.89 15.83
N TRP A 7 -21.60 -0.87 15.80
CA TRP A 7 -21.84 -0.05 14.61
C TRP A 7 -20.65 0.85 14.24
N VAL A 8 -19.85 1.28 15.23
CA VAL A 8 -18.61 2.04 14.98
C VAL A 8 -17.54 1.13 14.37
N ARG A 9 -17.44 -0.13 14.82
CA ARG A 9 -16.56 -1.13 14.20
C ARG A 9 -17.00 -1.50 12.78
N LEU A 10 -18.31 -1.61 12.56
CA LEU A 10 -18.89 -1.86 11.24
C LEU A 10 -18.60 -0.69 10.29
N ALA A 11 -18.86 0.54 10.72
CA ALA A 11 -18.59 1.75 9.98
C ALA A 11 -17.10 1.91 9.69
N ALA A 12 -16.21 1.67 10.67
CA ALA A 12 -14.76 1.75 10.48
C ALA A 12 -14.24 0.72 9.47
N ARG A 13 -14.78 -0.51 9.47
CA ARG A 13 -14.44 -1.52 8.44
C ARG A 13 -14.92 -1.12 7.05
N TRP A 14 -16.11 -0.51 6.97
CA TRP A 14 -16.64 0.00 5.71
C TRP A 14 -15.82 1.19 5.21
N LEU A 15 -15.47 2.12 6.09
CA LEU A 15 -14.66 3.28 5.78
C LEU A 15 -13.26 2.86 5.32
N ALA A 16 -12.65 1.88 5.99
CA ALA A 16 -11.34 1.33 5.60
C ALA A 16 -11.37 0.67 4.21
N ARG A 17 -12.48 -0.01 3.86
CA ARG A 17 -12.67 -0.56 2.50
C ARG A 17 -12.85 0.55 1.47
N VAL A 18 -13.58 1.61 1.81
CA VAL A 18 -13.75 2.77 0.93
C VAL A 18 -12.45 3.54 0.76
N ASP A 19 -11.66 3.72 1.82
CA ASP A 19 -10.33 4.32 1.75
C ASP A 19 -9.37 3.48 0.91
N GLY A 20 -9.43 2.14 1.02
CA GLY A 20 -8.66 1.23 0.18
C GLY A 20 -9.01 1.31 -1.31
N VAL A 21 -10.25 1.66 -1.64
CA VAL A 21 -10.74 1.79 -3.03
C VAL A 21 -10.83 3.28 -3.47
N SER A 22 -10.49 4.21 -2.58
CA SER A 22 -10.67 5.66 -2.79
C SER A 22 -9.85 6.19 -3.96
N GLY A 23 -8.65 5.65 -4.20
CA GLY A 23 -7.82 6.01 -5.34
C GLY A 23 -8.46 5.63 -6.67
N MET A 24 -9.06 4.45 -6.77
CA MET A 24 -9.77 3.98 -7.97
C MET A 24 -11.09 4.74 -8.17
N VAL A 25 -11.82 5.02 -7.09
CA VAL A 25 -13.04 5.86 -7.15
C VAL A 25 -12.71 7.28 -7.62
N ARG A 26 -11.62 7.88 -7.13
CA ARG A 26 -11.15 9.20 -7.58
C ARG A 26 -10.76 9.18 -9.07
N LEU A 27 -10.06 8.15 -9.53
CA LEU A 27 -9.72 7.99 -10.94
C LEU A 27 -10.98 7.84 -11.81
N ALA A 28 -11.98 7.07 -11.38
CA ALA A 28 -13.24 6.94 -12.09
C ALA A 28 -14.00 8.28 -12.17
N MET A 29 -14.07 9.03 -11.06
CA MET A 29 -14.69 10.36 -11.00
C MET A 29 -13.95 11.37 -11.90
N LEU A 30 -12.62 11.34 -11.91
CA LEU A 30 -11.80 12.19 -12.78
C LEU A 30 -12.04 11.85 -14.25
N GLY A 31 -12.09 10.55 -14.59
CA GLY A 31 -12.38 10.08 -15.94
C GLY A 31 -13.76 10.53 -16.43
N MET A 32 -14.80 10.37 -15.60
CA MET A 32 -16.15 10.85 -15.92
C MET A 32 -16.20 12.37 -16.10
N THR A 33 -15.49 13.12 -15.25
CA THR A 33 -15.46 14.59 -15.33
C THR A 33 -14.74 15.07 -16.59
N GLY A 34 -13.60 14.47 -16.92
CA GLY A 34 -12.86 14.76 -18.14
C GLY A 34 -13.68 14.43 -19.40
N LEU A 35 -14.33 13.26 -19.44
CA LEU A 35 -15.18 12.86 -20.56
C LEU A 35 -16.39 13.77 -20.72
N SER A 36 -17.05 14.14 -19.62
CA SER A 36 -18.18 15.08 -19.61
C SER A 36 -17.76 16.45 -20.15
N THR A 37 -16.64 16.99 -19.65
CA THR A 37 -16.09 18.28 -20.12
C THR A 37 -15.75 18.24 -21.60
N ALA A 38 -15.01 17.22 -22.05
CA ALA A 38 -14.63 17.08 -23.46
C ALA A 38 -15.84 16.93 -24.39
N THR A 39 -16.87 16.20 -23.95
CA THR A 39 -18.12 16.04 -24.69
C THR A 39 -18.89 17.35 -24.83
N ILE A 40 -18.97 18.14 -23.76
CA ILE A 40 -19.60 19.46 -23.76
C ILE A 40 -18.83 20.41 -24.67
N THR A 41 -17.50 20.44 -24.57
CA THR A 41 -16.63 21.26 -25.41
C THR A 41 -16.82 20.92 -26.89
N LEU A 42 -16.80 19.63 -27.27
CA LEU A 42 -17.02 19.21 -28.67
C LEU A 42 -18.38 19.66 -29.21
N ARG A 43 -19.44 19.60 -28.39
CA ARG A 43 -20.76 20.11 -28.78
C ARG A 43 -20.78 21.63 -28.93
N GLN A 44 -20.09 22.36 -28.06
CA GLN A 44 -20.00 23.83 -28.12
C GLN A 44 -19.22 24.31 -29.36
N TYR A 45 -18.21 23.58 -29.81
CA TYR A 45 -17.45 23.87 -31.03
C TYR A 45 -18.13 23.38 -32.32
N GLY A 46 -19.37 22.89 -32.25
CA GLY A 46 -20.13 22.42 -33.42
C GLY A 46 -19.78 21.00 -33.88
N HIS A 47 -18.85 20.33 -33.21
CA HIS A 47 -18.37 18.99 -33.51
C HIS A 47 -19.06 17.90 -32.67
N GLY A 48 -20.36 18.05 -32.44
CA GLY A 48 -21.14 17.13 -31.62
C GLY A 48 -21.18 15.69 -32.14
N GLU A 49 -20.91 15.48 -33.42
CA GLU A 49 -20.78 14.17 -34.07
C GLU A 49 -19.61 13.33 -33.53
N TYR A 50 -18.52 13.96 -33.08
CA TYR A 50 -17.36 13.26 -32.51
C TYR A 50 -17.53 12.91 -31.02
N ALA A 51 -18.58 13.38 -30.37
CA ALA A 51 -18.86 13.04 -28.97
C ALA A 51 -19.08 11.53 -28.78
N TRP A 52 -19.86 10.90 -29.66
CA TRP A 52 -20.12 9.46 -29.60
C TRP A 52 -18.88 8.60 -29.87
N PRO A 53 -18.07 8.90 -30.91
CA PRO A 53 -16.75 8.29 -31.10
C PRO A 53 -15.83 8.46 -29.90
N LEU A 54 -15.76 9.65 -29.30
CA LEU A 54 -14.92 9.90 -28.11
C LEU A 54 -15.34 8.99 -26.95
N ILE A 55 -16.64 8.93 -26.65
CA ILE A 55 -17.18 8.05 -25.61
C ILE A 55 -16.85 6.58 -25.92
N GLY A 56 -17.03 6.16 -27.17
CA GLY A 56 -16.72 4.79 -27.61
C GLY A 56 -15.26 4.42 -27.45
N VAL A 57 -14.34 5.29 -27.85
CA VAL A 57 -12.89 5.09 -27.69
C VAL A 57 -12.49 5.10 -26.22
N THR A 58 -13.06 5.99 -25.40
CA THR A 58 -12.77 6.02 -23.96
C THR A 58 -13.26 4.75 -23.26
N LEU A 59 -14.48 4.29 -23.55
CA LEU A 59 -15.02 3.04 -23.00
C LEU A 59 -14.23 1.82 -23.46
N GLY A 60 -13.95 1.71 -24.76
CA GLY A 60 -13.15 0.62 -25.32
C GLY A 60 -11.73 0.61 -24.75
N GLY A 61 -11.07 1.78 -24.70
CA GLY A 61 -9.74 1.93 -24.10
C GLY A 61 -9.74 1.59 -22.61
N THR A 62 -10.80 1.94 -21.87
CA THR A 62 -10.93 1.57 -20.46
C THR A 62 -11.05 0.05 -20.29
N LEU A 63 -11.89 -0.61 -21.08
CA LEU A 63 -12.04 -2.08 -21.01
C LEU A 63 -10.75 -2.81 -21.38
N VAL A 64 -10.07 -2.36 -22.43
CA VAL A 64 -8.76 -2.89 -22.84
C VAL A 64 -7.72 -2.65 -21.76
N PHE A 65 -7.68 -1.44 -21.20
CA PHE A 65 -6.81 -1.12 -20.07
C PHE A 65 -7.10 -2.01 -18.86
N THR A 66 -8.37 -2.18 -18.49
CA THR A 66 -8.77 -3.07 -17.38
C THR A 66 -8.31 -4.49 -17.64
N TYR A 67 -8.56 -5.04 -18.83
CA TYR A 67 -8.13 -6.38 -19.21
C TYR A 67 -6.61 -6.56 -19.08
N PHE A 68 -5.81 -5.65 -19.65
CA PHE A 68 -4.34 -5.70 -19.51
C PHE A 68 -3.87 -5.45 -18.08
N TYR A 69 -4.56 -4.61 -17.33
CA TYR A 69 -4.23 -4.33 -15.93
C TYR A 69 -4.51 -5.53 -15.02
N THR A 70 -5.59 -6.28 -15.27
CA THR A 70 -6.00 -7.45 -14.47
C THR A 70 -5.35 -8.75 -14.94
N GLU A 71 -5.33 -9.04 -16.24
CA GLU A 71 -4.77 -10.30 -16.78
C GLU A 71 -3.28 -10.18 -17.12
N GLY A 72 -2.78 -8.99 -17.44
CA GLY A 72 -1.36 -8.77 -17.74
C GLY A 72 -0.45 -8.78 -16.50
N GLY A 73 -0.96 -9.17 -15.33
CA GLY A 73 -0.16 -9.31 -14.11
C GLY A 73 0.27 -8.01 -13.46
N VAL A 74 -0.03 -6.84 -14.05
CA VAL A 74 0.32 -5.52 -13.51
C VAL A 74 -0.31 -5.28 -12.15
N TRP A 75 -1.57 -5.66 -11.95
CA TRP A 75 -2.21 -5.58 -10.63
C TRP A 75 -1.54 -6.48 -9.59
N ASN A 76 -1.12 -7.69 -9.98
CA ASN A 76 -0.45 -8.63 -9.09
C ASN A 76 0.96 -8.15 -8.73
N GLN A 77 1.72 -7.61 -9.69
CA GLN A 77 3.01 -6.97 -9.46
C GLN A 77 2.88 -5.71 -8.61
N MET A 78 1.94 -4.82 -8.92
CA MET A 78 1.70 -3.60 -8.13
C MET A 78 1.24 -3.92 -6.70
N SER A 79 0.51 -5.02 -6.49
CA SER A 79 0.14 -5.51 -5.16
C SER A 79 1.35 -6.08 -4.42
N ARG A 80 2.22 -6.84 -5.10
CA ARG A 80 3.51 -7.31 -4.56
C ARG A 80 4.43 -6.16 -4.21
N ASP A 81 4.66 -5.22 -5.12
CA ASP A 81 5.49 -4.02 -4.89
C ASP A 81 4.95 -3.15 -3.74
N ARG A 82 3.63 -3.05 -3.59
CA ARG A 82 3.01 -2.34 -2.46
C ARG A 82 3.19 -3.10 -1.15
N GLN A 83 3.15 -4.43 -1.18
CA GLN A 83 3.46 -5.26 -0.03
C GLN A 83 4.94 -5.13 0.34
N ASP A 84 5.85 -5.16 -0.63
CA ASP A 84 7.29 -4.93 -0.44
C ASP A 84 7.57 -3.52 0.11
N LEU A 85 6.98 -2.47 -0.47
CA LEU A 85 7.07 -1.11 0.07
C LEU A 85 6.49 -0.98 1.49
N SER A 86 5.56 -1.86 1.88
CA SER A 86 4.99 -1.89 3.22
C SER A 86 5.70 -2.84 4.17
N SER A 87 6.52 -3.78 3.70
CA SER A 87 7.32 -4.69 4.53
C SER A 87 8.76 -4.20 4.69
N ASN A 88 9.23 -3.28 3.83
CA ASN A 88 10.53 -2.60 3.92
C ASN A 88 10.54 -1.54 5.04
N PHE A 89 10.21 -1.95 6.26
CA PHE A 89 10.32 -1.15 7.48
C PHE A 89 11.73 -1.20 8.10
N ALA A 90 12.76 -1.57 7.32
CA ALA A 90 14.16 -1.53 7.74
C ALA A 90 14.74 -0.11 7.67
N ASN A 91 14.13 0.84 8.39
CA ASN A 91 14.72 2.18 8.53
C ASN A 91 15.85 2.18 9.59
N PRO A 92 16.97 2.89 9.38
CA PRO A 92 18.05 2.99 10.37
C PRO A 92 17.57 3.44 11.76
N SER A 93 16.54 4.30 11.80
CA SER A 93 15.90 4.73 13.04
C SER A 93 15.17 3.59 13.76
N MET A 94 14.57 2.63 13.05
CA MET A 94 13.93 1.47 13.66
C MET A 94 14.95 0.49 14.20
N ARG A 95 16.05 0.23 13.48
CA ARG A 95 17.18 -0.57 13.98
C ARG A 95 17.68 -0.02 15.32
N MET A 96 17.97 1.28 15.36
CA MET A 96 18.48 1.93 16.56
C MET A 96 17.48 1.88 17.72
N ASN A 97 16.19 2.09 17.44
CA ASN A 97 15.14 2.02 18.46
C ASN A 97 14.95 0.59 18.98
N ASN A 98 14.96 -0.42 18.11
CA ASN A 98 14.82 -1.82 18.48
C ASN A 98 16.01 -2.29 19.34
N GLU A 99 17.23 -1.84 19.02
CA GLU A 99 18.42 -2.13 19.82
C GLU A 99 18.32 -1.55 21.23
N LEU A 100 17.91 -0.28 21.36
CA LEU A 100 17.72 0.36 22.67
C LEU A 100 16.62 -0.33 23.47
N LEU A 101 15.50 -0.68 22.83
CA LEU A 101 14.36 -1.31 23.47
C LEU A 101 14.69 -2.74 23.91
N ALA A 102 15.33 -3.54 23.06
CA ALA A 102 15.75 -4.91 23.39
C ALA A 102 16.71 -4.91 24.58
N ARG A 103 17.69 -4.00 24.59
CA ARG A 103 18.62 -3.84 25.72
C ARG A 103 17.92 -3.41 27.00
N ALA A 104 17.02 -2.43 26.92
CA ALA A 104 16.27 -1.96 28.08
C ALA A 104 15.38 -3.05 28.67
N VAL A 105 14.69 -3.82 27.82
CA VAL A 105 13.82 -4.92 28.25
C VAL A 105 14.64 -6.03 28.93
N LEU A 106 15.74 -6.47 28.32
CA LEU A 106 16.55 -7.55 28.90
C LEU A 106 17.22 -7.13 30.21
N ALA A 107 17.75 -5.90 30.28
CA ALA A 107 18.32 -5.36 31.51
C ALA A 107 17.26 -5.23 32.63
N ALA A 108 16.03 -4.84 32.28
CA ALA A 108 14.93 -4.74 33.23
C ALA A 108 14.47 -6.11 33.74
N GLN A 109 14.44 -7.13 32.87
CA GLN A 109 14.09 -8.51 33.23
C GLN A 109 15.13 -9.14 34.16
N GLU A 110 16.42 -8.96 33.84
CA GLU A 110 17.54 -9.52 34.60
C GLU A 110 17.90 -8.69 35.85
N GLN A 111 17.30 -7.50 36.01
CA GLN A 111 17.57 -6.54 37.10
C GLN A 111 19.05 -6.19 37.27
N ARG A 112 19.79 -6.20 36.16
CA ARG A 112 21.22 -5.86 36.13
C ARG A 112 21.59 -5.21 34.81
N GLU A 113 22.76 -4.60 34.79
CA GLU A 113 23.35 -4.19 33.53
C GLU A 113 23.69 -5.40 32.65
N LEU A 114 23.52 -5.21 31.35
CA LEU A 114 23.91 -6.19 30.36
C LEU A 114 25.43 -6.29 30.29
N THR A 115 25.92 -7.52 30.15
CA THR A 115 27.31 -7.79 29.82
C THR A 115 27.60 -7.42 28.38
N GLU A 116 28.88 -7.25 28.05
CA GLU A 116 29.27 -6.91 26.68
C GLU A 116 28.94 -8.02 25.68
N SER A 117 29.02 -9.28 26.10
CA SER A 117 28.61 -10.43 25.29
C SER A 117 27.12 -10.42 24.97
N GLU A 118 26.26 -10.03 25.91
CA GLU A 118 24.81 -9.94 25.68
C GLU A 118 24.46 -8.77 24.76
N ARG A 119 25.15 -7.62 24.93
CA ARG A 119 25.00 -6.48 24.03
C ARG A 119 25.41 -6.82 22.60
N ALA A 120 26.48 -7.60 22.44
CA ALA A 120 26.95 -8.06 21.13
C ALA A 120 26.00 -9.07 20.50
N ALA A 121 25.45 -10.01 21.28
CA ALA A 121 24.47 -10.98 20.79
C ALA A 121 23.18 -10.31 20.30
N ILE A 122 22.63 -9.36 21.07
CA ILE A 122 21.46 -8.56 20.65
C ILE A 122 21.75 -7.81 19.34
N LYS A 123 22.95 -7.24 19.22
CA LYS A 123 23.34 -6.50 18.03
C LYS A 123 23.42 -7.41 16.81
N ALA A 124 24.03 -8.58 16.93
CA ALA A 124 24.13 -9.54 15.83
C ALA A 124 22.75 -9.97 15.33
N GLU A 125 21.86 -10.37 16.22
CA GLU A 125 20.50 -10.79 15.86
C GLU A 125 19.70 -9.68 15.18
N LEU A 126 19.85 -8.44 15.67
CA LEU A 126 19.17 -7.28 15.07
C LEU A 126 19.77 -6.89 13.72
N ASP A 127 21.07 -7.09 13.52
CA ASP A 127 21.75 -6.83 12.26
C ASP A 127 21.31 -7.85 11.21
N ASP A 128 21.26 -9.13 11.56
CA ASP A 128 20.77 -10.21 10.69
C ASP A 128 19.30 -9.97 10.30
N ALA A 129 18.42 -9.69 11.27
CA ALA A 129 17.03 -9.37 10.99
C ALA A 129 16.89 -8.11 10.14
N PHE A 130 17.69 -7.07 10.40
CA PHE A 130 17.66 -5.84 9.61
C PHE A 130 18.10 -6.07 8.16
N GLU A 131 19.12 -6.90 7.93
CA GLU A 131 19.57 -7.28 6.60
C GLU A 131 18.50 -8.11 5.86
N GLU A 132 17.86 -9.06 6.54
CA GLU A 132 16.74 -9.84 5.98
C GLU A 132 15.55 -8.93 5.57
N TYR A 133 15.14 -8.00 6.44
CA TYR A 133 14.06 -7.05 6.10
C TYR A 133 14.44 -6.05 5.01
N ARG A 134 15.73 -5.69 4.89
CA ARG A 134 16.24 -4.77 3.87
C ARG A 134 16.33 -5.44 2.50
N ASP A 135 16.84 -6.67 2.47
CA ASP A 135 17.13 -7.41 1.25
C ASP A 135 15.88 -8.14 0.73
N GLY A 136 14.82 -8.20 1.55
CA GLY A 136 13.52 -8.77 1.23
C GLY A 136 13.38 -10.19 1.78
N ILE A 137 12.20 -10.50 2.31
CA ILE A 137 11.91 -11.85 2.82
C ILE A 137 11.58 -12.74 1.63
N GLU A 138 12.36 -13.79 1.42
CA GLU A 138 11.99 -14.88 0.52
C GLU A 138 10.75 -15.57 1.09
N LEU A 139 9.59 -15.32 0.47
CA LEU A 139 8.38 -16.05 0.77
C LEU A 139 8.45 -17.38 0.02
N ASP A 140 8.50 -18.49 0.76
CA ASP A 140 8.37 -19.84 0.19
C ASP A 140 7.11 -19.88 -0.70
N ASP A 141 7.30 -20.17 -1.98
CA ASP A 141 6.25 -20.17 -3.02
C ASP A 141 5.24 -21.34 -2.86
N ASP A 142 5.21 -21.99 -1.70
CA ASP A 142 4.31 -23.11 -1.39
C ASP A 142 2.99 -22.61 -0.76
N ARG A 143 2.08 -22.15 -1.63
CA ARG A 143 0.62 -22.41 -1.56
C ARG A 143 -0.16 -21.95 -2.78
#